data_AF-A0A3M2D6F7-F1
#
_entry.id   AF-A0A3M2D6F7-F1
#
_cell.length_a   1.000
_cell.length_b   1.000
_cell.length_c   1.000
_cell.angle_alpha   90.00
_cell.angle_beta   90.00
_cell.angle_gamma   90.00
#
_symmetry.space_group_name_H-M   'P 1'
#
loop_
_entity.id
_entity.type
_entity.pdbx_description
1 polymer ?
#
loop_
_entity_poly.entity_id
_entity_poly.type
_entity_poly.pdbx_seq_one_letter_code
_entity_poly.pdbx_strand_id
1 'polypeptide(L)'
;WIVRWVVHRALGGGRAVAAPDWIDAADNPLGLSGFVAQYRKAVTAATPAERERHLAGALVAAGALLHVLQDMGSPSHVHDDLAAHARRLSDDPLDLGSRFERIAALAFGRVAVPAPAGDVAPPRSVRDLFVDGRGGGLAEWTAARFWSDGTLPRAIRVRPGQRASALAAALAAALRAPAPAPSAAELDLLAAARPGGATWRGAGGVCLARYRIDHRRLTWWIDDDCALEQIAALLPVTARYSAAALDFLFRGALSLAPGRGRAVVVTNAGAALGAGTLTVLWDDARGVRTPLRAPIDVTKAAAGERLALVDELPAGARAVAVLFDGVDANGQPVVAAGWIDLARR
;
A
#
# COMPACT_ATOMS: atom_id res chain seq x y z
N TRP A 1 13.94 -7.88 9.69
CA TRP A 1 13.11 -7.63 10.89
C TRP A 1 11.88 -6.76 10.61
N ILE A 2 11.77 -6.06 9.48
CA ILE A 2 10.78 -4.97 9.32
C ILE A 2 9.39 -5.40 8.81
N VAL A 3 9.17 -6.61 8.26
CA VAL A 3 7.80 -7.04 7.91
C VAL A 3 7.64 -8.53 8.14
N ARG A 4 7.16 -8.88 9.33
CA ARG A 4 6.70 -10.25 9.62
C ARG A 4 5.28 -10.22 10.17
N TRP A 5 4.42 -9.37 9.61
CA TRP A 5 2.99 -9.49 9.86
C TRP A 5 2.49 -10.77 9.22
N VAL A 6 2.00 -11.67 10.06
CA VAL A 6 1.55 -12.99 9.67
C VAL A 6 0.09 -12.90 9.27
N VAL A 7 -0.19 -12.99 7.97
CA VAL A 7 -1.54 -13.36 7.54
C VAL A 7 -1.72 -14.83 7.88
N HIS A 8 -2.44 -15.13 8.95
CA HIS A 8 -2.89 -16.49 9.19
C HIS A 8 -3.87 -16.86 8.09
N ARG A 9 -3.57 -17.94 7.35
CA ARG A 9 -4.47 -18.51 6.35
C ARG A 9 -5.77 -18.89 7.08
N ALA A 10 -6.79 -18.04 6.99
CA ALA A 10 -8.09 -18.25 7.63
C ALA A 10 -8.86 -19.48 7.08
N LEU A 11 -8.24 -20.29 6.21
CA LEU A 11 -8.81 -21.48 5.57
C LEU A 11 -8.00 -22.77 5.85
N GLY A 12 -7.21 -22.81 6.92
CA GLY A 12 -6.66 -24.07 7.45
C GLY A 12 -5.13 -24.16 7.41
N GLY A 13 -4.55 -24.30 8.61
CA GLY A 13 -3.25 -24.94 8.90
C GLY A 13 -1.97 -24.40 8.23
N GLY A 14 -2.04 -23.36 7.39
CA GLY A 14 -0.88 -22.85 6.66
C GLY A 14 0.16 -22.16 7.55
N ARG A 15 1.45 -22.30 7.18
CA ARG A 15 2.55 -21.51 7.74
C ARG A 15 2.23 -20.02 7.62
N ALA A 16 2.61 -19.28 8.64
CA ALA A 16 2.65 -17.83 8.65
C ALA A 16 3.43 -17.29 7.43
N VAL A 17 2.81 -16.41 6.63
CA VAL A 17 3.43 -15.73 5.49
C VAL A 17 3.48 -14.23 5.78
N ALA A 18 4.59 -13.57 5.43
CA ALA A 18 4.71 -12.13 5.59
C ALA A 18 3.73 -11.42 4.64
N ALA A 19 3.14 -10.31 5.08
CA ALA A 19 2.18 -9.52 4.29
C ALA A 19 2.57 -9.32 2.79
N PRO A 20 3.79 -8.86 2.44
CA PRO A 20 4.19 -8.70 1.04
C PRO A 20 4.22 -10.03 0.27
N ASP A 21 4.64 -11.10 0.93
CA ASP A 21 4.69 -12.44 0.33
C ASP A 21 3.28 -13.02 0.14
N TRP A 22 2.33 -12.67 1.01
CA TRP A 22 0.91 -13.05 0.86
C TRP A 22 0.27 -12.35 -0.33
N ILE A 23 0.61 -11.08 -0.57
CA ILE A 23 0.14 -10.29 -1.71
C ILE A 23 0.57 -10.90 -3.05
N ASP A 24 1.83 -11.35 -3.12
CA ASP A 24 2.42 -11.94 -4.33
C ASP A 24 2.14 -13.45 -4.46
N ALA A 25 1.52 -14.07 -3.45
CA ALA A 25 1.23 -15.49 -3.46
C ALA A 25 0.31 -15.86 -4.64
N ALA A 26 0.76 -16.80 -5.47
CA ALA A 26 0.06 -17.21 -6.69
C ALA A 26 -1.36 -17.75 -6.41
N ASP A 27 -1.57 -18.35 -5.24
CA ASP A 27 -2.83 -18.93 -4.79
C ASP A 27 -3.72 -17.96 -4.00
N ASN A 28 -3.31 -16.69 -3.84
CA ASN A 28 -4.10 -15.68 -3.16
C ASN A 28 -5.08 -15.01 -4.15
N PRO A 29 -6.40 -15.30 -4.09
CA PRO A 29 -7.38 -14.69 -5.00
C PRO A 29 -7.59 -13.19 -4.73
N LEU A 30 -7.12 -12.68 -3.60
CA LEU A 30 -7.15 -11.27 -3.21
C LEU A 30 -5.80 -10.56 -3.42
N GLY A 31 -4.80 -11.28 -3.93
CA GLY A 31 -3.46 -10.76 -4.24
C GLY A 31 -3.36 -10.18 -5.65
N LEU A 32 -2.12 -9.88 -6.08
CA LEU A 32 -1.86 -9.30 -7.40
C LEU A 32 -2.33 -10.22 -8.54
N SER A 33 -2.13 -11.54 -8.40
CA SER A 33 -2.58 -12.53 -9.37
C SER A 33 -4.11 -12.53 -9.52
N GLY A 34 -4.83 -12.43 -8.39
CA GLY A 34 -6.28 -12.33 -8.33
C GLY A 34 -6.79 -11.06 -9.02
N PHE A 35 -6.18 -9.91 -8.73
CA PHE A 35 -6.48 -8.65 -9.40
C PHE A 35 -6.31 -8.77 -10.92
N VAL A 36 -5.14 -9.22 -11.38
CA VAL A 36 -4.82 -9.37 -12.82
C VAL A 36 -5.82 -10.31 -13.49
N ALA A 37 -6.14 -11.45 -12.87
CA ALA A 37 -7.07 -12.42 -13.41
C ALA A 37 -8.51 -11.87 -13.53
N GLN A 38 -8.99 -11.12 -12.53
CA GLN A 38 -10.31 -10.51 -12.58
C GLN A 38 -10.36 -9.35 -13.57
N TYR A 39 -9.33 -8.50 -13.60
CA TYR A 39 -9.29 -7.36 -14.53
C TYR A 39 -9.20 -7.81 -15.99
N ARG A 40 -8.42 -8.86 -16.28
CA ARG A 40 -8.43 -9.54 -17.59
C ARG A 40 -9.85 -9.92 -18.01
N LYS A 41 -10.60 -10.59 -17.13
CA LYS A 41 -11.98 -11.02 -17.41
C LYS A 41 -12.94 -9.83 -17.53
N ALA A 42 -12.72 -8.77 -16.78
CA ALA A 42 -13.48 -7.53 -16.89
C ALA A 42 -13.37 -6.92 -18.29
N VAL A 43 -12.25 -7.13 -18.97
CA VAL A 43 -12.03 -6.67 -20.34
C VAL A 43 -12.49 -7.71 -21.37
N THR A 44 -12.39 -9.01 -21.11
CA THR A 44 -12.62 -10.03 -22.15
C THR A 44 -13.98 -10.72 -22.11
N ALA A 45 -14.72 -10.65 -21.00
CA ALA A 45 -15.96 -11.41 -20.87
C ALA A 45 -17.00 -10.98 -21.92
N ALA A 46 -17.76 -11.98 -22.39
CA ALA A 46 -18.65 -11.86 -23.53
C ALA A 46 -19.73 -10.81 -23.27
N THR A 47 -20.38 -10.85 -22.11
CA THR A 47 -21.52 -9.97 -21.82
C THR A 47 -21.13 -8.76 -20.96
N PRO A 48 -21.84 -7.62 -21.07
CA PRO A 48 -21.61 -6.47 -20.20
C PRO A 48 -21.72 -6.82 -18.70
N ALA A 49 -22.72 -7.62 -18.32
CA ALA A 49 -22.94 -8.03 -16.93
C ALA A 49 -21.79 -8.86 -16.35
N GLU A 50 -21.20 -9.77 -17.14
CA GLU A 50 -20.01 -10.53 -16.71
C GLU A 50 -18.80 -9.60 -16.57
N ARG A 51 -18.60 -8.65 -17.50
CA ARG A 51 -17.51 -7.68 -17.42
C ARG A 51 -17.61 -6.82 -16.15
N GLU A 52 -18.79 -6.33 -15.81
CA GLU A 52 -19.04 -5.58 -14.58
C GLU A 52 -18.79 -6.41 -13.31
N ARG A 53 -19.26 -7.68 -13.29
CA ARG A 53 -18.98 -8.61 -12.18
C ARG A 53 -17.48 -8.80 -11.97
N HIS A 54 -16.73 -8.99 -13.06
CA HIS A 54 -15.28 -9.17 -13.00
C HIS A 54 -14.55 -7.88 -12.63
N LEU A 55 -15.04 -6.71 -13.06
CA LEU A 55 -14.51 -5.43 -12.61
C LEU A 55 -14.69 -5.27 -11.09
N ALA A 56 -15.87 -5.61 -10.55
CA ALA A 56 -16.09 -5.63 -9.12
C ALA A 56 -15.12 -6.57 -8.40
N GLY A 57 -14.87 -7.77 -8.95
CA GLY A 57 -13.87 -8.70 -8.44
C GLY A 57 -12.45 -8.12 -8.43
N ALA A 58 -12.06 -7.40 -9.49
CA ALA A 58 -10.76 -6.72 -9.55
C ALA A 58 -10.65 -5.61 -8.49
N LEU A 59 -11.71 -4.82 -8.30
CA LEU A 59 -11.75 -3.78 -7.27
C LEU A 59 -11.72 -4.35 -5.84
N VAL A 60 -12.33 -5.51 -5.60
CA VAL A 60 -12.22 -6.23 -4.31
C VAL A 60 -10.78 -6.67 -4.05
N ALA A 61 -10.10 -7.25 -5.05
CA ALA A 61 -8.70 -7.64 -4.91
C ALA A 61 -7.80 -6.40 -4.70
N ALA A 62 -8.03 -5.32 -5.45
CA ALA A 62 -7.32 -4.04 -5.25
C ALA A 62 -7.53 -3.50 -3.82
N GLY A 63 -8.76 -3.53 -3.30
CA GLY A 63 -9.06 -3.13 -1.93
C GLY A 63 -8.34 -3.98 -0.87
N ALA A 64 -8.23 -5.29 -1.08
CA ALA A 64 -7.49 -6.18 -0.19
C ALA A 64 -5.97 -5.89 -0.20
N LEU A 65 -5.39 -5.62 -1.38
CA LEU A 65 -3.99 -5.19 -1.51
C LEU A 65 -3.74 -3.87 -0.78
N LEU A 66 -4.63 -2.89 -0.98
CA LEU A 66 -4.56 -1.59 -0.32
C LEU A 66 -4.67 -1.73 1.19
N HIS A 67 -5.56 -2.58 1.70
CA HIS A 67 -5.71 -2.82 3.13
C HIS A 67 -4.38 -3.27 3.76
N VAL A 68 -3.75 -4.30 3.20
CA VAL A 68 -2.47 -4.82 3.71
C VAL A 68 -1.34 -3.78 3.59
N LEU A 69 -1.34 -2.96 2.54
CA LEU A 69 -0.41 -1.83 2.42
C LEU A 69 -0.65 -0.77 3.50
N GLN A 70 -1.92 -0.41 3.75
CA GLN A 70 -2.31 0.61 4.73
C GLN A 70 -1.96 0.21 6.16
N ASP A 71 -1.98 -1.09 6.48
CA ASP A 71 -1.50 -1.60 7.76
C ASP A 71 -0.03 -1.20 8.01
N MET A 72 0.79 -1.01 6.98
CA MET A 72 2.18 -0.54 7.12
C MET A 72 2.26 0.94 7.57
N GLY A 73 1.15 1.66 7.57
CA GLY A 73 1.00 2.97 8.19
C GLY A 73 0.77 2.93 9.70
N SER A 74 0.64 1.74 10.30
CA SER A 74 0.47 1.55 11.74
C SER A 74 1.80 1.10 12.37
N PRO A 75 2.32 1.82 13.38
CA PRO A 75 3.60 1.45 14.02
C PRO A 75 3.61 0.04 14.62
N SER A 76 2.47 -0.47 15.10
CA SER A 76 2.40 -1.81 15.69
C SER A 76 2.58 -2.90 14.64
N HIS A 77 2.03 -2.73 13.45
CA HIS A 77 2.14 -3.68 12.35
C HIS A 77 3.60 -3.80 11.84
N VAL A 78 4.31 -2.68 11.68
CA VAL A 78 5.69 -2.67 11.16
C VAL A 78 6.74 -3.06 12.19
N HIS A 79 6.37 -3.09 13.48
CA HIS A 79 7.24 -3.51 14.58
C HIS A 79 6.91 -4.89 15.15
N ASP A 80 5.93 -5.60 14.58
CA ASP A 80 5.45 -6.90 15.08
C ASP A 80 4.93 -6.83 16.54
N ASP A 81 4.31 -5.70 16.92
CA ASP A 81 3.70 -5.49 18.23
C ASP A 81 2.25 -6.00 18.25
N LEU A 82 2.09 -7.32 18.13
CA LEU A 82 0.77 -7.97 18.19
C LEU A 82 0.02 -7.70 19.49
N ALA A 83 0.76 -7.45 20.59
CA ALA A 83 0.16 -7.13 21.88
C ALA A 83 -0.60 -5.79 21.86
N ALA A 84 -0.25 -4.85 20.96
CA ALA A 84 -1.02 -3.63 20.77
C ALA A 84 -2.46 -3.90 20.31
N HIS A 85 -2.69 -4.99 19.56
CA HIS A 85 -4.01 -5.35 19.02
C HIS A 85 -4.84 -6.23 19.95
N ALA A 86 -4.27 -6.70 21.06
CA ALA A 86 -4.94 -7.53 22.05
C ALA A 86 -5.32 -6.76 23.32
N ARG A 87 -5.29 -5.43 23.28
CA ARG A 87 -5.60 -4.58 24.44
C ARG A 87 -7.10 -4.37 24.57
N ARG A 88 -7.60 -4.38 25.80
CA ARG A 88 -8.97 -3.94 26.10
C ARG A 88 -9.10 -2.45 25.85
N LEU A 89 -10.12 -2.07 25.08
CA LEU A 89 -10.42 -0.70 24.70
C LEU A 89 -11.57 -0.10 25.53
N SER A 90 -12.37 -0.93 26.19
CA SER A 90 -13.43 -0.53 27.12
C SER A 90 -13.58 -1.53 28.26
N ASP A 91 -14.60 -1.33 29.10
CA ASP A 91 -14.96 -2.24 30.18
C ASP A 91 -15.50 -3.59 29.67
N ASP A 92 -15.90 -3.67 28.39
CA ASP A 92 -16.27 -4.93 27.75
C ASP A 92 -15.02 -5.80 27.53
N PRO A 93 -14.93 -7.01 28.13
CA PRO A 93 -13.78 -7.88 27.96
C PRO A 93 -13.56 -8.38 26.52
N LEU A 94 -14.56 -8.26 25.64
CA LEU A 94 -14.49 -8.63 24.23
C LEU A 94 -14.08 -7.47 23.31
N ASP A 95 -14.07 -6.23 23.81
CA ASP A 95 -13.63 -5.06 23.07
C ASP A 95 -12.09 -4.98 23.08
N LEU A 96 -11.48 -5.82 22.25
CA LEU A 96 -10.04 -5.90 22.05
C LEU A 96 -9.62 -5.22 20.75
N GLY A 97 -8.54 -4.45 20.78
CA GLY A 97 -7.98 -3.87 19.56
C GLY A 97 -6.82 -2.93 19.81
N SER A 98 -6.35 -2.32 18.72
CA SER A 98 -5.33 -1.27 18.75
C SER A 98 -5.95 0.05 19.19
N ARG A 99 -5.50 0.57 20.34
CA ARG A 99 -5.89 1.91 20.81
C ARG A 99 -5.53 2.98 19.78
N PHE A 100 -4.38 2.85 19.12
CA PHE A 100 -3.92 3.75 18.07
C PHE A 100 -4.90 3.80 16.89
N GLU A 101 -5.32 2.64 16.40
CA GLU A 101 -6.30 2.55 15.29
C GLU A 101 -7.69 3.00 15.72
N ARG A 102 -8.07 2.77 16.98
CA ARG A 102 -9.33 3.28 17.54
C ARG A 102 -9.35 4.82 17.57
N ILE A 103 -8.27 5.47 17.99
CA ILE A 103 -8.13 6.93 17.95
C ILE A 103 -8.23 7.41 16.49
N ALA A 104 -7.54 6.74 15.56
CA ALA A 104 -7.60 7.11 14.14
C ALA A 104 -9.03 7.04 13.59
N ALA A 105 -9.75 5.96 13.90
CA ALA A 105 -11.14 5.77 13.49
C ALA A 105 -12.07 6.82 14.10
N LEU A 106 -11.88 7.21 15.37
CA LEU A 106 -12.71 8.22 16.03
C LEU A 106 -12.42 9.64 15.54
N ALA A 107 -11.15 9.98 15.34
CA ALA A 107 -10.73 11.33 14.98
C ALA A 107 -10.93 11.64 13.49
N PHE A 108 -10.68 10.68 12.60
CA PHE A 108 -10.70 10.91 11.14
C PHE A 108 -11.85 10.18 10.43
N GLY A 109 -12.38 9.11 11.03
CA GLY A 109 -13.49 8.34 10.47
C GLY A 109 -13.25 7.92 9.03
N ARG A 110 -14.30 7.99 8.19
CA ARG A 110 -14.22 7.70 6.76
C ARG A 110 -14.12 8.95 5.87
N VAL A 111 -14.50 10.11 6.40
CA VAL A 111 -14.72 11.34 5.61
C VAL A 111 -13.69 12.44 5.87
N ALA A 112 -12.97 12.37 6.99
CA ALA A 112 -11.95 13.36 7.36
C ALA A 112 -10.53 12.81 7.16
N VAL A 113 -10.35 11.77 6.34
CA VAL A 113 -9.02 11.25 5.99
C VAL A 113 -8.27 12.34 5.21
N PRO A 114 -7.09 12.78 5.69
CA PRO A 114 -6.28 13.77 5.00
C PRO A 114 -5.93 13.39 3.56
N ALA A 115 -5.81 14.39 2.70
CA ALA A 115 -5.33 14.18 1.34
C ALA A 115 -3.88 13.62 1.33
N PRO A 116 -3.51 12.86 0.29
CA PRO A 116 -2.11 12.44 0.08
C PRO A 116 -1.14 13.63 0.13
N ALA A 117 0.01 13.45 0.78
CA ALA A 117 1.05 14.48 0.86
C ALA A 117 2.37 14.00 0.26
N GLY A 118 2.87 14.72 -0.76
CA GLY A 118 4.11 14.42 -1.48
C GLY A 118 4.01 13.20 -2.41
N ASP A 119 5.10 12.90 -3.10
CA ASP A 119 5.16 11.84 -4.10
C ASP A 119 5.79 10.56 -3.57
N VAL A 120 5.38 9.42 -4.14
CA VAL A 120 6.07 8.13 -4.00
C VAL A 120 6.91 7.92 -5.25
N ALA A 121 8.18 7.52 -5.09
CA ALA A 121 9.00 7.15 -6.24
C ALA A 121 8.31 6.03 -7.02
N PRO A 122 8.29 6.06 -8.38
CA PRO A 122 7.62 5.04 -9.16
C PRO A 122 8.09 3.63 -8.78
N PRO A 123 7.21 2.77 -8.23
CA PRO A 123 7.60 1.45 -7.76
C PRO A 123 7.93 0.54 -8.95
N ARG A 124 8.97 -0.29 -8.81
CA ARG A 124 9.34 -1.30 -9.82
C ARG A 124 8.57 -2.60 -9.61
N SER A 125 8.10 -2.83 -8.40
CA SER A 125 7.28 -3.98 -8.00
C SER A 125 6.25 -3.55 -6.95
N VAL A 126 5.19 -4.34 -6.73
CA VAL A 126 4.25 -4.10 -5.61
C VAL A 126 5.00 -4.08 -4.27
N ARG A 127 6.02 -4.92 -4.13
CA ARG A 127 6.84 -5.03 -2.91
C ARG A 127 7.54 -3.73 -2.55
N ASP A 128 7.98 -2.93 -3.53
CA ASP A 128 8.67 -1.66 -3.31
C ASP A 128 7.79 -0.66 -2.53
N LEU A 129 6.47 -0.76 -2.63
CA LEU A 129 5.53 0.05 -1.85
C LEU A 129 5.59 -0.27 -0.35
N PHE A 130 5.95 -1.51 0.01
CA PHE A 130 6.11 -1.96 1.39
C PHE A 130 7.53 -1.70 1.88
N VAL A 131 8.51 -2.21 1.15
CA VAL A 131 9.93 -2.21 1.48
C VAL A 131 10.72 -2.14 0.16
N ASP A 132 11.47 -1.06 -0.04
CA ASP A 132 12.33 -0.89 -1.22
C ASP A 132 13.83 -1.12 -0.90
N GLY A 133 14.15 -1.34 0.38
CA GLY A 133 15.52 -1.56 0.88
C GLY A 133 16.36 -0.29 0.92
N ARG A 134 15.77 0.87 0.64
CA ARG A 134 16.39 2.20 0.66
C ARG A 134 15.69 3.12 1.66
N GLY A 135 14.72 2.61 2.42
CA GLY A 135 13.93 3.38 3.36
C GLY A 135 12.77 4.15 2.73
N GLY A 136 12.47 3.88 1.46
CA GLY A 136 11.38 4.49 0.70
C GLY A 136 10.10 3.65 0.67
N GLY A 137 10.11 2.42 1.19
CA GLY A 137 8.87 1.66 1.42
C GLY A 137 8.07 2.20 2.61
N LEU A 138 6.74 2.07 2.59
CA LEU A 138 5.88 2.57 3.67
C LEU A 138 6.24 1.95 5.02
N ALA A 139 6.54 0.65 5.06
CA ALA A 139 6.90 -0.02 6.31
C ALA A 139 8.21 0.51 6.89
N GLU A 140 9.22 0.72 6.04
CA GLU A 140 10.50 1.30 6.45
C GLU A 140 10.34 2.75 6.91
N TRP A 141 9.51 3.52 6.19
CA TRP A 141 9.25 4.91 6.52
C TRP A 141 8.58 5.07 7.88
N THR A 142 7.55 4.27 8.15
CA THR A 142 6.83 4.22 9.44
C THR A 142 7.75 3.73 10.55
N ALA A 143 8.42 2.59 10.36
CA ALA A 143 9.25 1.96 11.38
C ALA A 143 10.44 2.83 11.79
N ALA A 144 10.96 3.65 10.87
CA ALA A 144 12.06 4.58 11.16
C ALA A 144 11.65 5.81 11.98
N ARG A 145 10.35 6.10 12.09
CA ARG A 145 9.84 7.39 12.59
C ARG A 145 8.95 7.28 13.81
N PHE A 146 8.21 6.19 13.96
CA PHE A 146 7.18 6.07 14.99
C PHE A 146 7.36 4.82 15.82
N TRP A 147 6.84 4.84 17.03
CA TRP A 147 6.80 3.72 17.96
C TRP A 147 5.38 3.19 18.09
N SER A 148 5.25 1.91 18.39
CA SER A 148 4.06 1.39 19.06
C SER A 148 4.32 1.28 20.55
N ASP A 149 3.26 1.19 21.35
CA ASP A 149 3.40 1.18 22.80
C ASP A 149 4.27 0.01 23.32
N GLY A 150 4.18 -1.17 22.69
CA GLY A 150 4.98 -2.33 23.06
C GLY A 150 6.43 -2.26 22.60
N THR A 151 6.77 -1.33 21.70
CA THR A 151 8.13 -1.19 21.17
C THR A 151 8.90 -0.01 21.75
N LEU A 152 8.27 0.83 22.56
CA LEU A 152 8.95 1.88 23.34
C LEU A 152 10.17 1.34 24.11
N PRO A 153 11.21 2.18 24.34
CA PRO A 153 12.38 1.77 25.10
C PRO A 153 12.01 1.27 26.50
N ARG A 154 12.73 0.25 26.98
CA ARG A 154 12.59 -0.20 28.37
C ARG A 154 12.96 0.92 29.33
N ALA A 155 12.34 0.90 30.50
CA ALA A 155 12.68 1.86 31.55
C ALA A 155 14.14 1.70 32.01
N ILE A 156 14.90 2.80 32.01
CA ILE A 156 16.31 2.81 32.40
C ILE A 156 16.53 3.57 33.70
N ARG A 157 17.57 3.22 34.44
CA ARG A 157 17.97 3.97 35.64
C ARG A 157 18.82 5.16 35.23
N VAL A 158 18.46 6.35 35.70
CA VAL A 158 19.21 7.59 35.52
C VAL A 158 19.89 7.96 36.83
N ARG A 159 21.20 8.25 36.81
CA ARG A 159 21.96 8.63 38.02
C ARG A 159 22.30 10.12 37.99
N PRO A 160 22.25 10.82 39.14
CA PRO A 160 22.83 12.16 39.23
C PRO A 160 24.30 12.15 38.79
N GLY A 161 24.70 13.13 37.98
CA GLY A 161 26.07 13.22 37.45
C GLY A 161 26.46 12.15 36.43
N GLN A 162 25.51 11.37 35.91
CA GLN A 162 25.77 10.38 34.86
C GLN A 162 26.30 11.06 33.59
N ARG A 163 27.42 10.55 33.06
CA ARG A 163 27.99 11.03 31.79
C ARG A 163 27.00 10.78 30.65
N ALA A 164 26.91 11.73 29.71
CA ALA A 164 26.03 11.63 28.55
C ALA A 164 26.27 10.35 27.72
N SER A 165 27.52 9.93 27.57
CA SER A 165 27.87 8.67 26.88
C SER A 165 27.34 7.42 27.59
N ALA A 166 27.36 7.40 28.93
CA ALA A 166 26.82 6.30 29.71
C ALA A 166 25.27 6.26 29.64
N LEU A 167 24.63 7.43 29.55
CA LEU A 167 23.18 7.50 29.31
C LEU A 167 22.83 7.03 27.89
N ALA A 168 23.57 7.47 26.87
CA ALA A 168 23.38 7.05 25.49
C ALA A 168 23.52 5.53 25.34
N ALA A 169 24.54 4.92 25.96
CA ALA A 169 24.71 3.48 25.98
C ALA A 169 23.53 2.76 26.66
N ALA A 170 23.02 3.30 27.78
CA ALA A 170 21.86 2.74 28.45
C ALA A 170 20.57 2.84 27.61
N LEU A 171 20.36 3.97 26.91
CA LEU A 171 19.23 4.17 25.99
C LEU A 171 19.30 3.16 24.84
N ALA A 172 20.45 3.06 24.17
CA ALA A 172 20.66 2.10 23.08
C ALA A 172 20.40 0.66 23.53
N ALA A 173 20.88 0.27 24.71
CA ALA A 173 20.65 -1.06 25.28
C ALA A 173 19.19 -1.30 25.72
N ALA A 174 18.36 -0.26 25.82
CA ALA A 174 16.97 -0.35 26.23
C ALA A 174 15.98 -0.45 25.05
N LEU A 175 16.45 -0.20 23.83
CA LEU A 175 15.63 -0.28 22.63
C LEU A 175 15.04 -1.68 22.41
N ARG A 176 13.78 -1.72 21.98
CA ARG A 176 13.11 -2.96 21.50
C ARG A 176 13.04 -3.03 19.98
N ALA A 177 13.02 -1.88 19.31
CA ALA A 177 13.21 -1.77 17.87
C ALA A 177 14.43 -0.87 17.57
N PRO A 178 15.12 -1.05 16.43
CA PRO A 178 16.35 -0.33 16.12
C PRO A 178 16.13 1.17 15.85
N ALA A 179 14.91 1.57 15.49
CA ALA A 179 14.56 2.95 15.19
C ALA A 179 13.09 3.23 15.57
N PRO A 180 12.74 4.52 15.81
CA PRO A 180 13.66 5.65 15.97
C PRO A 180 14.47 5.53 17.27
N ALA A 181 15.77 5.88 17.31
CA ALA A 181 16.57 5.77 18.54
C ALA A 181 16.72 7.15 19.22
N PRO A 182 16.33 7.33 20.50
CA PRO A 182 16.52 8.60 21.19
C PRO A 182 17.99 8.82 21.49
N SER A 183 18.53 9.98 21.11
CA SER A 183 19.84 10.41 21.55
C SER A 183 19.76 11.10 22.91
N ALA A 184 20.82 11.02 23.71
CA ALA A 184 20.87 11.70 25.00
C ALA A 184 20.76 13.24 24.90
N ALA A 185 21.08 13.82 23.72
CA ALA A 185 21.01 15.25 23.48
C ALA A 185 19.58 15.75 23.19
N GLU A 186 18.69 14.86 22.73
CA GLU A 186 17.28 15.19 22.45
C GLU A 186 16.40 15.13 23.71
N LEU A 187 16.92 14.58 24.81
CA LEU A 187 16.16 14.39 26.05
C LEU A 187 16.39 15.54 27.03
N ASP A 188 15.33 16.27 27.36
CA ASP A 188 15.30 17.21 28.47
C ASP A 188 15.05 16.45 29.77
N LEU A 189 16.15 16.01 30.40
CA LEU A 189 16.10 15.29 31.67
C LEU A 189 15.64 16.17 32.84
N LEU A 190 15.78 17.51 32.74
CA LEU A 190 15.33 18.43 33.78
C LEU A 190 13.81 18.55 33.75
N ALA A 191 13.22 18.72 32.56
CA ALA A 191 11.77 18.67 32.39
C ALA A 191 11.22 17.29 32.75
N ALA A 192 11.90 16.20 32.37
CA ALA A 192 11.48 14.84 32.69
C ALA A 192 11.41 14.55 34.19
N ALA A 193 12.17 15.26 35.03
CA ALA A 193 12.12 15.11 36.49
C ALA A 193 10.93 15.83 37.14
N ARG A 194 10.16 16.63 36.40
CA ARG A 194 8.96 17.33 36.89
C ARG A 194 7.73 16.41 36.79
N PRO A 195 6.65 16.66 37.56
CA PRO A 195 5.45 15.80 37.58
C PRO A 195 4.82 15.56 36.19
N GLY A 196 4.84 16.57 35.31
CA GLY A 196 4.31 16.49 33.94
C GLY A 196 5.21 15.77 32.93
N GLY A 197 6.45 15.40 33.32
CA GLY A 197 7.41 14.80 32.40
C GLY A 197 7.82 15.72 31.26
N ALA A 198 8.30 15.10 30.18
CA ALA A 198 8.73 15.77 28.96
C ALA A 198 8.24 14.98 27.73
N THR A 199 8.36 15.60 26.56
CA THR A 199 7.93 15.03 25.28
C THR A 199 9.13 14.88 24.37
N TRP A 200 9.28 13.69 23.80
CA TRP A 200 10.28 13.46 22.77
C TRP A 200 9.61 13.69 21.42
N ARG A 201 10.14 14.64 20.65
CA ARG A 201 9.61 15.04 19.36
C ARG A 201 10.61 14.65 18.26
N GLY A 202 10.08 14.18 17.13
CA GLY A 202 10.88 13.88 15.95
C GLY A 202 11.26 15.15 15.17
N ALA A 203 12.01 14.98 14.08
CA ALA A 203 12.48 16.08 13.24
C ALA A 203 11.37 17.00 12.69
N GLY A 204 10.15 16.46 12.50
CA GLY A 204 8.98 17.23 12.07
C GLY A 204 8.18 17.86 13.21
N GLY A 205 8.69 17.85 14.45
CA GLY A 205 8.00 18.33 15.63
C GLY A 205 6.91 17.39 16.17
N VAL A 206 6.61 16.28 15.48
CA VAL A 206 5.60 15.29 15.89
C VAL A 206 6.02 14.58 17.18
N CYS A 207 5.10 14.43 18.12
CA CYS A 207 5.31 13.65 19.33
C CYS A 207 5.63 12.17 19.00
N LEU A 208 6.77 11.67 19.48
CA LEU A 208 7.16 10.26 19.34
C LEU A 208 6.83 9.45 20.60
N ALA A 209 7.06 10.05 21.76
CA ALA A 209 6.72 9.48 23.06
C ALA A 209 6.74 10.58 24.12
N ARG A 210 5.99 10.36 25.20
CA ARG A 210 6.19 11.05 26.47
C ARG A 210 7.21 10.31 27.30
N TYR A 211 7.92 11.02 28.17
CA TYR A 211 8.85 10.41 29.11
C TYR A 211 8.93 11.15 30.44
N ARG A 212 9.22 10.41 31.51
CA ARG A 212 9.35 10.96 32.87
C ARG A 212 10.37 10.18 33.67
N ILE A 213 11.09 10.90 34.53
CA ILE A 213 11.96 10.32 35.55
C ILE A 213 11.18 10.24 36.85
N ASP A 214 10.88 9.02 37.28
CA ASP A 214 10.29 8.74 38.58
C ASP A 214 11.15 7.74 39.36
N HIS A 215 11.43 8.02 40.63
CA HIS A 215 12.35 7.24 41.48
C HIS A 215 13.67 6.85 40.76
N ARG A 216 14.26 7.81 40.02
CA ARG A 216 15.46 7.64 39.19
C ARG A 216 15.31 6.65 38.03
N ARG A 217 14.09 6.39 37.57
CA ARG A 217 13.80 5.58 36.38
C ARG A 217 13.16 6.44 35.30
N LEU A 218 13.82 6.52 34.15
CA LEU A 218 13.26 7.10 32.94
C LEU A 218 12.28 6.09 32.33
N THR A 219 11.02 6.49 32.21
CA THR A 219 9.89 5.70 31.68
C THR A 219 9.28 6.41 30.49
N TRP A 220 8.61 5.66 29.62
CA TRP A 220 8.09 6.12 28.33
C TRP A 220 6.64 5.68 28.15
N TRP A 221 5.82 6.48 27.46
CA TRP A 221 4.45 6.12 27.07
C TRP A 221 3.98 6.96 25.87
N ILE A 222 2.89 6.54 25.21
CA ILE A 222 2.17 7.34 24.21
C ILE A 222 0.75 7.58 24.72
N ASP A 223 0.44 8.83 25.05
CA ASP A 223 -0.93 9.25 25.40
C ASP A 223 -1.79 9.51 24.15
N ASP A 224 -3.07 9.82 24.33
CA ASP A 224 -3.99 10.04 23.20
C ASP A 224 -3.56 11.22 22.33
N ASP A 225 -3.11 12.33 22.93
CA ASP A 225 -2.64 13.51 22.21
C ASP A 225 -1.41 13.19 21.35
N CYS A 226 -0.44 12.45 21.91
CA CYS A 226 0.73 12.02 21.18
C CYS A 226 0.37 11.07 20.04
N ALA A 227 -0.52 10.10 20.28
CA ALA A 227 -1.00 9.20 19.25
C ALA A 227 -1.72 9.95 18.13
N LEU A 228 -2.57 10.93 18.48
CA LEU A 228 -3.29 11.75 17.51
C LEU A 228 -2.34 12.58 16.63
N GLU A 229 -1.29 13.17 17.21
CA GLU A 229 -0.24 13.85 16.45
C GLU A 229 0.46 12.89 15.46
N GLN A 230 0.76 11.66 15.88
CA GLN A 230 1.38 10.63 15.02
C GLN A 230 0.45 10.21 13.88
N ILE A 231 -0.83 9.95 14.18
CA ILE A 231 -1.84 9.57 13.20
C ILE A 231 -2.00 10.67 12.15
N ALA A 232 -2.08 11.94 12.59
CA ALA A 232 -2.18 13.08 11.68
C ALA A 232 -0.97 13.19 10.73
N ALA A 233 0.22 12.78 11.18
CA ALA A 233 1.42 12.73 10.35
C ALA A 233 1.47 11.49 9.43
N LEU A 234 0.91 10.36 9.86
CA LEU A 234 0.92 9.09 9.14
C LEU A 234 -0.12 9.01 8.02
N LEU A 235 -1.35 9.47 8.26
CA LEU A 235 -2.45 9.31 7.30
C LEU A 235 -2.18 9.90 5.90
N PRO A 236 -1.65 11.13 5.75
CA PRO A 236 -1.30 11.68 4.43
C PRO A 236 -0.25 10.84 3.70
N VAL A 237 0.66 10.22 4.45
CA VAL A 237 1.69 9.34 3.91
C VAL A 237 1.06 8.02 3.45
N THR A 238 0.28 7.37 4.29
CA THR A 238 -0.43 6.13 3.92
C THR A 238 -1.37 6.33 2.72
N ALA A 239 -2.02 7.49 2.62
CA ALA A 239 -2.87 7.85 1.49
C ALA A 239 -2.08 7.97 0.17
N ARG A 240 -0.86 8.55 0.17
CA ARG A 240 -0.04 8.61 -1.06
C ARG A 240 0.43 7.22 -1.52
N TYR A 241 0.78 6.31 -0.61
CA TYR A 241 1.12 4.93 -0.98
C TYR A 241 -0.09 4.18 -1.53
N SER A 242 -1.28 4.46 -0.99
CA SER A 242 -2.53 3.89 -1.53
C SER A 242 -2.79 4.37 -2.97
N ALA A 243 -2.56 5.65 -3.26
CA ALA A 243 -2.65 6.19 -4.62
C ALA A 243 -1.60 5.55 -5.54
N ALA A 244 -0.34 5.47 -5.11
CA ALA A 244 0.73 4.84 -5.89
C ALA A 244 0.47 3.34 -6.16
N ALA A 245 -0.17 2.64 -5.23
CA ALA A 245 -0.59 1.25 -5.43
C ALA A 245 -1.70 1.12 -6.49
N LEU A 246 -2.68 2.02 -6.48
CA LEU A 246 -3.71 2.07 -7.52
C LEU A 246 -3.10 2.39 -8.88
N ASP A 247 -2.23 3.40 -8.96
CA ASP A 247 -1.51 3.74 -10.17
C ASP A 247 -0.70 2.56 -10.69
N PHE A 248 -0.03 1.81 -9.80
CA PHE A 248 0.68 0.60 -10.18
C PHE A 248 -0.28 -0.48 -10.71
N LEU A 249 -1.41 -0.76 -10.05
CA LEU A 249 -2.36 -1.78 -10.49
C LEU A 249 -2.98 -1.44 -11.86
N PHE A 250 -3.24 -0.16 -12.12
CA PHE A 250 -3.85 0.32 -13.36
C PHE A 250 -2.86 0.95 -14.36
N ARG A 251 -1.55 0.74 -14.17
CA ARG A 251 -0.49 1.34 -15.00
C ARG A 251 -0.54 0.95 -16.48
N GLY A 252 -1.21 -0.16 -16.79
CA GLY A 252 -1.44 -0.61 -18.15
C GLY A 252 -2.63 0.12 -18.77
N ALA A 253 -2.36 1.02 -19.72
CA ALA A 253 -3.40 1.72 -20.48
C ALA A 253 -3.11 1.65 -21.98
N LEU A 254 -4.15 1.41 -22.78
CA LEU A 254 -4.09 1.44 -24.24
C LEU A 254 -5.00 2.56 -24.75
N SER A 255 -4.48 3.36 -25.69
CA SER A 255 -5.26 4.36 -26.41
C SER A 255 -5.72 3.77 -27.74
N LEU A 256 -7.00 3.98 -28.07
CA LEU A 256 -7.58 3.60 -29.34
C LEU A 256 -8.05 4.89 -30.03
N ALA A 257 -7.46 5.19 -31.18
CA ALA A 257 -7.80 6.37 -31.97
C ALA A 257 -8.36 5.96 -33.35
N PRO A 258 -9.31 6.72 -33.92
CA PRO A 258 -9.73 6.52 -35.31
C PRO A 258 -8.54 6.66 -36.26
N GLY A 259 -8.39 5.71 -37.18
CA GLY A 259 -7.48 5.78 -38.32
C GLY A 259 -8.17 6.31 -39.58
N ARG A 260 -7.52 6.15 -40.74
CA ARG A 260 -8.17 6.43 -42.03
C ARG A 260 -9.31 5.42 -42.27
N GLY A 261 -10.48 5.91 -42.69
CA GLY A 261 -11.67 5.08 -42.90
C GLY A 261 -12.28 4.57 -41.60
N ARG A 262 -12.63 3.28 -41.54
CA ARG A 262 -13.14 2.62 -40.31
C ARG A 262 -12.03 2.06 -39.42
N ALA A 263 -10.77 2.29 -39.76
CA ALA A 263 -9.65 1.73 -39.02
C ALA A 263 -9.57 2.27 -37.58
N VAL A 264 -8.95 1.50 -36.69
CA VAL A 264 -8.62 1.90 -35.31
C VAL A 264 -7.14 1.64 -35.08
N VAL A 265 -6.42 2.68 -34.63
CA VAL A 265 -5.02 2.61 -34.25
C VAL A 265 -4.94 2.35 -32.75
N VAL A 266 -4.17 1.33 -32.36
CA VAL A 266 -3.93 0.97 -30.97
C VAL A 266 -2.53 1.40 -30.59
N THR A 267 -2.41 2.18 -29.53
CA THR A 267 -1.16 2.72 -29.01
C THR A 267 -1.02 2.40 -27.53
N ASN A 268 0.19 2.05 -27.08
CA ASN A 268 0.48 1.96 -25.66
C ASN A 268 0.43 3.37 -25.03
N ALA A 269 -0.51 3.62 -24.12
CA ALA A 269 -0.68 4.92 -23.48
C ALA A 269 -0.21 4.93 -22.01
N GLY A 270 0.10 3.77 -21.46
CA GLY A 270 0.52 3.59 -20.07
C GLY A 270 2.02 3.29 -19.93
N ALA A 271 2.34 2.49 -18.92
CA ALA A 271 3.69 2.02 -18.67
C ALA A 271 4.28 1.26 -19.88
N ALA A 272 5.61 1.26 -20.00
CA ALA A 272 6.30 0.45 -20.99
C ALA A 272 5.97 -1.04 -20.79
N LEU A 273 5.61 -1.72 -21.88
CA LEU A 273 5.22 -3.13 -21.90
C LEU A 273 6.43 -4.00 -22.24
N GLY A 274 6.53 -5.14 -21.57
CA GLY A 274 7.46 -6.22 -21.91
C GLY A 274 6.78 -7.27 -22.79
N ALA A 275 7.16 -8.53 -22.59
CA ALA A 275 6.61 -9.65 -23.33
C ALA A 275 5.15 -9.94 -22.92
N GLY A 276 4.30 -10.23 -23.90
CA GLY A 276 2.90 -10.57 -23.67
C GLY A 276 2.13 -10.69 -24.96
N THR A 277 0.81 -10.69 -24.84
CA THR A 277 -0.09 -10.92 -25.96
C THR A 277 -1.17 -9.84 -26.01
N LEU A 278 -1.38 -9.27 -27.20
CA LEU A 278 -2.41 -8.30 -27.51
C LEU A 278 -3.62 -8.98 -28.16
N THR A 279 -4.77 -8.93 -27.49
CA THR A 279 -6.05 -9.43 -27.98
C THR A 279 -6.93 -8.27 -28.41
N VAL A 280 -7.40 -8.30 -29.66
CA VAL A 280 -8.35 -7.32 -30.19
C VAL A 280 -9.74 -7.93 -30.18
N LEU A 281 -10.69 -7.21 -29.59
CA LEU A 281 -12.07 -7.62 -29.36
C LEU A 281 -13.00 -6.57 -29.96
N TRP A 282 -14.20 -6.99 -30.33
CA TRP A 282 -15.25 -6.08 -30.77
C TRP A 282 -16.57 -6.43 -30.11
N ASP A 283 -17.40 -5.41 -29.90
CA ASP A 283 -18.75 -5.57 -29.35
C ASP A 283 -19.78 -5.39 -30.46
N ASP A 284 -20.76 -6.29 -30.52
CA ASP A 284 -21.94 -6.13 -31.37
C ASP A 284 -22.92 -5.07 -30.82
N ALA A 285 -24.04 -4.84 -31.51
CA ALA A 285 -25.07 -3.88 -31.08
C ALA A 285 -25.66 -4.19 -29.68
N ARG A 286 -25.62 -5.46 -29.24
CA ARG A 286 -26.10 -5.94 -27.93
C ARG A 286 -25.02 -5.88 -26.86
N GLY A 287 -23.79 -5.50 -27.22
CA GLY A 287 -22.64 -5.45 -26.32
C GLY A 287 -21.96 -6.81 -26.09
N VAL A 288 -22.26 -7.81 -26.94
CA VAL A 288 -21.61 -9.13 -26.89
C VAL A 288 -20.22 -9.01 -27.51
N ARG A 289 -19.21 -9.32 -26.70
CA ARG A 289 -17.79 -9.20 -27.02
C ARG A 289 -17.26 -10.48 -27.65
N THR A 290 -16.62 -10.34 -28.80
CA THR A 290 -16.00 -11.46 -29.54
C THR A 290 -14.58 -11.11 -29.96
N PRO A 291 -13.61 -12.06 -29.95
CA PRO A 291 -12.31 -11.87 -30.56
C PRO A 291 -12.45 -11.50 -32.03
N LEU A 292 -11.73 -10.45 -32.45
CA LEU A 292 -11.73 -10.02 -33.84
C LEU A 292 -10.77 -10.84 -34.70
N ARG A 293 -9.64 -11.26 -34.11
CA ARG A 293 -8.58 -12.01 -34.78
C ARG A 293 -7.76 -12.82 -33.78
N ALA A 294 -6.82 -13.61 -34.30
CA ALA A 294 -5.82 -14.27 -33.48
C ALA A 294 -5.03 -13.26 -32.62
N PRO A 295 -4.64 -13.61 -31.40
CA PRO A 295 -3.82 -12.74 -30.56
C PRO A 295 -2.47 -12.41 -31.20
N ILE A 296 -1.95 -11.22 -30.92
CA ILE A 296 -0.67 -10.72 -31.46
C ILE A 296 0.38 -10.79 -30.36
N ASP A 297 1.51 -11.44 -30.63
CA ASP A 297 2.63 -11.42 -29.71
C ASP A 297 3.32 -10.05 -29.70
N VAL A 298 3.53 -9.53 -28.50
CA VAL A 298 4.25 -8.28 -28.24
C VAL A 298 5.49 -8.64 -27.45
N THR A 299 6.67 -8.33 -27.98
CA THR A 299 7.94 -8.59 -27.29
C THR A 299 8.30 -7.47 -26.32
N LYS A 300 8.03 -6.22 -26.72
CA LYS A 300 8.17 -5.00 -25.94
C LYS A 300 7.40 -3.88 -26.62
N ALA A 301 7.00 -2.86 -25.86
CA ALA A 301 6.49 -1.61 -26.42
C ALA A 301 6.73 -0.42 -25.49
N ALA A 302 7.32 0.65 -26.00
CA ALA A 302 7.46 1.90 -25.26
C ALA A 302 6.11 2.62 -25.10
N ALA A 303 6.02 3.55 -24.16
CA ALA A 303 4.88 4.47 -24.09
C ALA A 303 4.81 5.30 -25.38
N GLY A 304 3.62 5.45 -25.94
CA GLY A 304 3.36 6.11 -27.23
C GLY A 304 3.59 5.23 -28.46
N GLU A 305 4.06 3.99 -28.30
CA GLU A 305 4.32 3.10 -29.44
C GLU A 305 3.02 2.49 -29.98
N ARG A 306 2.89 2.47 -31.32
CA ARG A 306 1.75 1.83 -32.00
C ARG A 306 1.91 0.30 -31.93
N LEU A 307 0.95 -0.34 -31.28
CA LEU A 307 0.92 -1.79 -31.10
C LEU A 307 0.22 -2.52 -32.24
N ALA A 308 -0.86 -1.92 -32.77
CA ALA A 308 -1.67 -2.56 -33.79
C ALA A 308 -2.46 -1.56 -34.64
N LEU A 309 -2.79 -1.99 -35.85
CA LEU A 309 -3.84 -1.42 -36.67
C LEU A 309 -4.97 -2.44 -36.77
N VAL A 310 -6.20 -1.97 -36.59
CA VAL A 310 -7.43 -2.71 -36.85
C VAL A 310 -8.07 -2.07 -38.07
N ASP A 311 -7.86 -2.65 -39.23
CA ASP A 311 -8.28 -2.16 -40.55
C ASP A 311 -9.64 -2.71 -40.97
N GLU A 312 -9.99 -3.92 -40.55
CA GLU A 312 -11.27 -4.56 -40.86
C GLU A 312 -12.13 -4.73 -39.61
N LEU A 313 -13.33 -4.13 -39.64
CA LEU A 313 -14.33 -4.27 -38.58
C LEU A 313 -15.58 -4.97 -39.10
N PRO A 314 -16.14 -5.95 -38.36
CA PRO A 314 -17.37 -6.62 -38.75
C PRO A 314 -18.53 -5.66 -38.96
N ALA A 315 -19.46 -6.05 -39.84
CA ALA A 315 -20.74 -5.36 -39.96
C ALA A 315 -21.47 -5.44 -38.61
N GLY A 316 -21.97 -4.31 -38.12
CA GLY A 316 -22.63 -4.22 -36.82
C GLY A 316 -21.69 -4.08 -35.62
N ALA A 317 -20.38 -3.93 -35.82
CA ALA A 317 -19.46 -3.58 -34.74
C ALA A 317 -19.80 -2.20 -34.16
N ARG A 318 -20.08 -2.18 -32.85
CA ARG A 318 -20.42 -0.99 -32.08
C ARG A 318 -19.24 -0.43 -31.31
N ALA A 319 -18.35 -1.28 -30.81
CA ALA A 319 -17.15 -0.86 -30.08
C ALA A 319 -15.98 -1.78 -30.39
N VAL A 320 -14.77 -1.28 -30.15
CA VAL A 320 -13.54 -2.06 -30.17
C VAL A 320 -12.92 -1.98 -28.78
N ALA A 321 -12.52 -3.12 -28.24
CA ALA A 321 -11.76 -3.21 -27.01
C ALA A 321 -10.45 -3.93 -27.30
N VAL A 322 -9.39 -3.55 -26.60
CA VAL A 322 -8.09 -4.20 -26.73
C VAL A 322 -7.55 -4.50 -25.35
N LEU A 323 -6.99 -5.68 -25.21
CA LEU A 323 -6.32 -6.17 -24.02
C LEU A 323 -4.88 -6.52 -24.38
N PHE A 324 -3.91 -5.98 -23.67
CA PHE A 324 -2.60 -6.59 -23.53
C PHE A 324 -2.54 -7.36 -22.21
N ASP A 325 -2.01 -8.56 -22.27
CA ASP A 325 -1.81 -9.45 -21.13
C ASP A 325 -0.37 -9.97 -21.13
N GLY A 326 0.39 -9.64 -20.09
CA GLY A 326 1.81 -9.98 -20.02
C GLY A 326 2.51 -9.32 -18.85
N VAL A 327 3.73 -8.86 -19.10
CA VAL A 327 4.54 -8.14 -18.11
C VAL A 327 4.86 -6.72 -18.56
N ASP A 328 5.16 -5.84 -17.62
CA ASP A 328 5.74 -4.52 -17.90
C ASP A 328 7.27 -4.59 -18.10
N ALA A 329 7.90 -3.44 -18.31
CA ALA A 329 9.34 -3.33 -18.46
C ALA A 329 10.16 -3.79 -17.23
N ASN A 330 9.54 -3.91 -16.05
CA ASN A 330 10.16 -4.42 -14.82
C ASN A 330 9.85 -5.91 -14.59
N GLY A 331 9.21 -6.58 -15.55
CA GLY A 331 8.83 -8.00 -15.44
C GLY A 331 7.65 -8.25 -14.51
N GLN A 332 6.92 -7.20 -14.11
CA GLN A 332 5.75 -7.35 -13.24
C GLN A 332 4.49 -7.63 -14.07
N PRO A 333 3.59 -8.52 -13.61
CA PRO A 333 2.33 -8.77 -14.28
C PRO A 333 1.55 -7.49 -14.53
N VAL A 334 1.08 -7.30 -15.76
CA VAL A 334 0.29 -6.14 -16.15
C VAL A 334 -0.79 -6.55 -17.14
N VAL A 335 -1.96 -5.96 -16.96
CA VAL A 335 -3.03 -5.96 -17.95
C VAL A 335 -3.20 -4.52 -18.41
N ALA A 336 -2.97 -4.27 -19.70
CA ALA A 336 -3.27 -2.97 -20.30
C ALA A 336 -4.54 -3.08 -21.13
N ALA A 337 -5.45 -2.13 -20.94
CA ALA A 337 -6.75 -2.16 -21.60
C ALA A 337 -7.07 -0.81 -22.23
N GLY A 338 -7.84 -0.85 -23.31
CA GLY A 338 -8.37 0.33 -23.96
C GLY A 338 -9.65 0.00 -24.71
N TRP A 339 -10.49 1.00 -24.92
CA TRP A 339 -11.75 0.83 -25.64
C TRP A 339 -12.11 2.09 -26.44
N ILE A 340 -12.89 1.91 -27.50
CA ILE A 340 -13.50 3.01 -28.25
C ILE A 340 -14.92 2.62 -28.68
N ASP A 341 -15.89 3.48 -28.38
CA ASP A 341 -17.25 3.39 -28.92
C ASP A 341 -17.26 3.97 -30.34
N LEU A 342 -17.71 3.18 -31.31
CA LEU A 342 -17.77 3.57 -32.72
C LEU A 342 -19.03 4.38 -33.04
N ALA A 343 -20.06 4.32 -32.18
CA ALA A 343 -21.34 5.02 -32.37
C ALA A 343 -21.34 6.46 -31.82
N ARG A 344 -20.42 6.79 -30.91
CA ARG A 344 -20.22 8.17 -30.40
C ARG A 344 -19.28 9.01 -31.28
N ARG A 345 -19.24 8.69 -32.58
CA ARG A 345 -18.48 9.42 -33.61
C ARG A 345 -19.33 10.49 -34.26
#